data_AF-A0A3B9EJM7-F1
#
_entry.id   AF-A0A3B9EJM7-F1
#
_cell.length_a   1.000
_cell.length_b   1.000
_cell.length_c   1.000
_cell.angle_alpha   90.00
_cell.angle_beta   90.00
_cell.angle_gamma   90.00
#
_symmetry.space_group_name_H-M   'P 1'
#
loop_
_entity.id
_entity.type
_entity.pdbx_description
1 polymer ?
#
loop_
_entity_poly.entity_id
_entity_poly.type
_entity_poly.pdbx_seq_one_letter_code
_entity_poly.pdbx_strand_id
1 'polypeptide(L)'
;MTHEKPPEGVSAGIAPGADVARLCALYDGLLTPGGAALSPAAEQELKALAKIFDLDADRPAVELWPYVRAVLVRQAPPEIASTPAEVEPRTVLLVEDDADAAADLTEALDAAGHRVVGPFHSAEAAEAATALHPVDLALLDINLSGEATGVDLARSLKSRWGVPVIFLSGDVTAAAHNAELAAAMVIKPYSGRDVLDAIARLEVA
;
A
#
# COMPACT_ATOMS: atom_id res chain seq x y z
N MET A 1 35.53 3.62 -38.11
CA MET A 1 34.83 4.56 -37.22
C MET A 1 33.48 3.93 -36.91
N THR A 2 33.43 3.18 -35.82
CA THR A 2 32.23 2.53 -35.29
C THR A 2 31.39 3.59 -34.58
N HIS A 3 30.27 3.98 -35.19
CA HIS A 3 29.25 4.75 -34.48
C HIS A 3 28.26 3.76 -33.87
N GLU A 4 28.42 3.53 -32.57
CA GLU A 4 27.48 2.81 -31.74
C GLU A 4 26.21 3.68 -31.61
N LYS A 5 25.08 3.15 -32.07
CA LYS A 5 23.76 3.78 -31.94
C LYS A 5 23.37 3.74 -30.45
N PRO A 6 22.89 4.83 -29.84
CA PRO A 6 22.45 4.79 -28.44
C PRO A 6 21.21 3.88 -28.32
N PRO A 7 21.02 3.19 -27.17
CA PRO A 7 19.91 2.28 -26.98
C PRO A 7 18.58 3.04 -27.00
N GLU A 8 17.63 2.50 -27.75
CA GLU A 8 16.27 3.01 -27.87
C GLU A 8 15.55 2.95 -26.51
N GLY A 9 14.78 4.01 -26.23
CA GLY A 9 14.19 4.30 -24.93
C GLY A 9 13.40 3.12 -24.36
N VAL A 10 13.72 2.77 -23.12
CA VAL A 10 12.97 1.81 -22.32
C VAL A 10 11.61 2.46 -21.98
N SER A 11 10.54 1.99 -22.62
CA SER A 11 9.18 2.26 -22.17
C SER A 11 8.97 1.48 -20.87
N ALA A 12 8.94 2.20 -19.75
CA ALA A 12 8.88 1.63 -18.40
C ALA A 12 7.44 1.35 -17.96
N GLY A 13 6.62 0.69 -18.79
CA GLY A 13 5.28 0.29 -18.37
C GLY A 13 5.35 -0.53 -17.08
N ILE A 14 4.81 0.01 -15.98
CA ILE A 14 4.72 -0.68 -14.69
C ILE A 14 3.71 -1.81 -14.85
N ALA A 15 4.21 -3.03 -15.07
CA ALA A 15 3.37 -4.22 -15.07
C ALA A 15 2.79 -4.43 -13.66
N PRO A 16 1.53 -4.89 -13.52
CA PRO A 16 1.00 -5.34 -12.25
C PRO A 16 1.94 -6.40 -11.63
N GLY A 17 2.32 -6.25 -10.36
CA GLY A 17 3.29 -7.12 -9.69
C GLY A 17 4.77 -6.76 -9.92
N ALA A 18 5.09 -5.54 -10.37
CA ALA A 18 6.48 -5.09 -10.50
C ALA A 18 7.16 -4.90 -9.13
N ASP A 19 8.29 -5.57 -8.94
CA ASP A 19 9.12 -5.52 -7.73
C ASP A 19 9.63 -4.10 -7.40
N VAL A 20 9.39 -3.63 -6.17
CA VAL A 20 9.87 -2.34 -5.64
C VAL A 20 11.38 -2.16 -5.82
N ALA A 21 12.15 -3.24 -5.63
CA ALA A 21 13.60 -3.20 -5.82
C ALA A 21 13.97 -2.92 -7.29
N ARG A 22 13.20 -3.48 -8.24
CA ARG A 22 13.37 -3.25 -9.67
C ARG A 22 12.99 -1.82 -10.06
N LEU A 23 11.91 -1.27 -9.50
CA LEU A 23 11.51 0.12 -9.72
C LEU A 23 12.55 1.09 -9.16
N CYS A 24 13.06 0.84 -7.96
CA CYS A 24 14.11 1.66 -7.36
C CYS A 24 15.39 1.64 -8.21
N ALA A 25 15.83 0.46 -8.65
CA ALA A 25 17.02 0.33 -9.49
C ALA A 25 16.89 1.07 -10.84
N LEU A 26 15.69 1.06 -11.44
CA LEU A 26 15.41 1.74 -12.70
C LEU A 26 15.53 3.26 -12.57
N TYR A 27 14.79 3.86 -11.63
CA TYR A 27 14.75 5.31 -11.47
C TYR A 27 16.03 5.86 -10.83
N ASP A 28 16.69 5.11 -9.93
CA ASP A 28 18.02 5.46 -9.42
C ASP A 28 19.03 5.55 -10.58
N GLY A 29 18.97 4.62 -11.56
CA GLY A 29 19.82 4.68 -12.75
C GLY A 29 19.53 5.85 -13.68
N LEU A 30 18.25 6.16 -13.91
CA LEU A 30 17.83 7.23 -14.84
C LEU A 30 18.02 8.64 -14.28
N LEU A 31 17.88 8.83 -12.96
CA LEU A 31 17.87 10.15 -12.31
C LEU A 31 19.18 10.50 -11.60
N THR A 32 20.26 9.74 -11.84
CA THR A 32 21.62 10.10 -11.41
C THR A 32 22.19 11.27 -12.23
N PRO A 33 23.12 12.07 -11.68
CA PRO A 33 23.84 13.08 -12.47
C PRO A 33 24.58 12.42 -13.65
N GLY A 34 24.17 12.73 -14.88
CA GLY A 34 24.70 12.11 -16.10
C GLY A 34 23.96 10.85 -16.58
N GLY A 35 22.84 10.49 -15.95
CA GLY A 35 21.92 9.44 -16.40
C GLY A 35 21.23 9.77 -17.73
N ALA A 36 20.65 8.76 -18.37
CA ALA A 36 19.87 8.94 -19.59
C ALA A 36 18.63 9.81 -19.32
N ALA A 37 18.25 10.66 -20.28
CA ALA A 37 17.06 11.50 -20.15
C ALA A 37 15.82 10.63 -19.92
N LEU A 38 15.02 11.00 -18.92
CA LEU A 38 13.77 10.31 -18.63
C LEU A 38 12.83 10.42 -19.84
N SER A 39 12.17 9.32 -20.20
CA SER A 39 11.15 9.39 -21.25
C SER A 39 9.92 10.14 -20.73
N PRO A 40 9.14 10.82 -21.61
CA PRO A 40 7.89 11.48 -21.20
C PRO A 40 6.90 10.53 -20.50
N ALA A 41 6.92 9.23 -20.87
CA ALA A 41 6.09 8.21 -20.24
C ALA A 41 6.53 7.91 -18.80
N ALA A 42 7.83 7.70 -18.57
CA ALA A 42 8.38 7.47 -17.23
C ALA A 42 8.20 8.70 -16.32
N GLU A 43 8.21 9.90 -16.89
CA GLU A 43 8.00 11.13 -16.13
C GLU A 43 6.53 11.25 -15.69
N GLN A 44 5.61 10.93 -16.59
CA GLN A 44 4.19 10.90 -16.31
C GLN A 44 3.85 9.84 -15.24
N GLU A 45 4.50 8.68 -15.27
CA GLU A 45 4.36 7.61 -14.27
C GLU A 45 4.87 8.05 -12.89
N LEU A 46 6.05 8.67 -12.83
CA LEU A 46 6.59 9.20 -11.57
C LEU A 46 5.69 10.28 -10.96
N LYS A 47 5.12 11.16 -11.80
CA LYS A 47 4.15 12.18 -11.36
C LYS A 47 2.83 11.57 -10.90
N ALA A 48 2.40 10.47 -11.52
CA ALA A 48 1.23 9.74 -11.06
C ALA A 48 1.48 9.11 -9.68
N LEU A 49 2.64 8.48 -9.46
CA LEU A 49 3.05 7.96 -8.16
C LEU A 49 3.13 9.06 -7.10
N ALA A 50 3.66 10.22 -7.43
CA ALA A 50 3.69 11.35 -6.50
C ALA A 50 2.29 11.78 -6.07
N LYS A 51 1.34 11.88 -7.01
CA LYS A 51 -0.06 12.19 -6.68
C LYS A 51 -0.71 11.11 -5.82
N ILE A 52 -0.38 9.85 -6.05
CA ILE A 52 -0.87 8.71 -5.23
C ILE A 52 -0.37 8.82 -3.78
N PHE A 53 0.84 9.34 -3.58
CA PHE A 53 1.46 9.47 -2.25
C PHE A 53 1.31 10.87 -1.63
N ASP A 54 0.38 11.69 -2.12
CA ASP A 54 0.18 13.10 -1.68
C ASP A 54 1.47 13.95 -1.71
N LEU A 55 2.35 13.65 -2.66
CA LEU A 55 3.56 14.41 -2.92
C LEU A 55 3.31 15.48 -3.99
N ASP A 56 4.07 16.58 -3.88
CA ASP A 56 4.05 17.70 -4.83
C ASP A 56 4.55 17.26 -6.22
N ALA A 57 3.61 16.88 -7.09
CA ALA A 57 3.86 16.35 -8.42
C ALA A 57 4.26 17.40 -9.46
N ASP A 58 4.24 18.70 -9.11
CA ASP A 58 4.68 19.78 -9.98
C ASP A 58 6.21 19.94 -9.97
N ARG A 59 6.90 19.23 -9.07
CA ARG A 59 8.36 19.21 -8.99
C ARG A 59 9.01 18.54 -10.20
N PRO A 60 10.23 18.97 -10.57
CA PRO A 60 11.06 18.23 -11.53
C PRO A 60 11.27 16.78 -11.08
N ALA A 61 11.28 15.82 -12.02
CA ALA A 61 11.41 14.39 -11.74
C ALA A 61 12.62 14.04 -10.85
N VAL A 62 13.76 14.72 -11.05
CA VAL A 62 14.99 14.54 -10.26
C VAL A 62 14.84 14.98 -8.81
N GLU A 63 13.98 15.97 -8.53
CA GLU A 63 13.67 16.45 -7.19
C GLU A 63 12.54 15.65 -6.54
N LEU A 64 11.64 15.09 -7.35
CA LEU A 64 10.48 14.32 -6.92
C LEU A 64 10.86 12.89 -6.52
N TRP A 65 11.77 12.26 -7.27
CA TRP A 65 12.14 10.85 -7.07
C TRP A 65 12.66 10.53 -5.66
N PRO A 66 13.52 11.33 -5.00
CA PRO A 66 13.93 11.04 -3.62
C PRO A 66 12.77 10.90 -2.64
N TYR A 67 11.68 11.66 -2.83
CA TYR A 67 10.48 11.60 -1.99
C TYR A 67 9.63 10.38 -2.34
N VAL A 68 9.38 10.14 -3.62
CA VAL A 68 8.66 8.95 -4.08
C VAL A 68 9.39 7.68 -3.66
N ARG A 69 10.71 7.62 -3.86
CA ARG A 69 11.59 6.55 -3.41
C ARG A 69 11.56 6.41 -1.90
N ALA A 70 11.58 7.51 -1.15
CA ALA A 70 11.47 7.42 0.31
C ALA A 70 10.16 6.74 0.72
N VAL A 71 9.02 7.03 0.06
CA VAL A 71 7.74 6.36 0.35
C VAL A 71 7.76 4.89 -0.11
N LEU A 72 8.27 4.61 -1.31
CA LEU A 72 8.39 3.25 -1.85
C LEU A 72 9.29 2.34 -0.99
N VAL A 73 10.35 2.90 -0.41
CA VAL A 73 11.36 2.18 0.39
C VAL A 73 11.04 2.21 1.89
N ARG A 74 10.16 3.11 2.36
CA ARG A 74 9.69 3.22 3.76
C ARG A 74 8.41 2.43 4.07
N GLN A 75 8.18 1.34 3.37
CA GLN A 75 7.55 0.23 4.06
C GLN A 75 8.55 -0.25 5.13
N ALA A 76 8.17 -0.15 6.40
CA ALA A 76 9.03 -0.10 7.59
C ALA A 76 10.32 -0.98 7.60
N PRO A 77 11.43 -0.54 8.24
CA PRO A 77 12.63 -1.35 8.39
C PRO A 77 12.39 -2.62 9.21
N PRO A 78 13.16 -3.72 9.02
CA PRO A 78 13.16 -4.84 9.94
C PRO A 78 13.93 -4.44 11.20
N GLU A 79 13.24 -4.04 12.26
CA GLU A 79 13.87 -3.80 13.55
C GLU A 79 13.80 -5.09 14.40
N ILE A 80 14.94 -5.76 14.54
CA ILE A 80 15.11 -6.93 15.39
C ILE A 80 15.07 -6.48 16.86
N ALA A 81 13.99 -6.78 17.58
CA ALA A 81 14.02 -7.08 19.02
C ALA A 81 12.70 -7.69 19.56
N SER A 82 12.73 -9.02 19.73
CA SER A 82 12.12 -9.85 20.80
C SER A 82 10.62 -9.72 21.16
N THR A 83 9.91 -10.81 20.84
CA THR A 83 8.51 -11.26 21.03
C THR A 83 7.75 -10.80 22.29
N PRO A 84 6.42 -10.57 22.15
CA PRO A 84 5.45 -11.48 22.78
C PRO A 84 4.32 -11.94 21.84
N ALA A 85 4.01 -13.25 21.93
CA ALA A 85 3.01 -14.05 21.20
C ALA A 85 3.30 -14.31 19.71
N GLU A 86 3.41 -15.60 19.35
CA GLU A 86 3.61 -16.12 17.98
C GLU A 86 2.42 -15.76 17.09
N VAL A 87 2.41 -14.56 16.53
CA VAL A 87 1.66 -14.26 15.31
C VAL A 87 2.71 -14.06 14.25
N GLU A 88 2.69 -14.88 13.20
CA GLU A 88 3.60 -14.70 12.06
C GLU A 88 3.46 -13.26 11.54
N PRO A 89 4.57 -12.52 11.36
CA PRO A 89 4.54 -11.18 10.79
C PRO A 89 3.76 -11.15 9.46
N ARG A 90 2.69 -10.37 9.40
CA ARG A 90 1.88 -10.17 8.19
C ARG A 90 2.10 -8.79 7.60
N THR A 91 2.03 -8.71 6.28
CA THR A 91 1.93 -7.46 5.53
C THR A 91 0.46 -7.06 5.44
N VAL A 92 0.09 -6.00 6.16
CA VAL A 92 -1.29 -5.54 6.34
C VAL A 92 -1.54 -4.27 5.56
N LEU A 93 -2.47 -4.32 4.60
CA LEU A 93 -2.98 -3.12 3.91
C LEU A 93 -3.94 -2.40 4.86
N LEU A 94 -3.67 -1.14 5.18
CA LEU A 94 -4.52 -0.33 6.06
C LEU A 94 -5.20 0.78 5.25
N VAL A 95 -6.54 0.80 5.27
CA VAL A 95 -7.35 1.81 4.62
C VAL A 95 -8.36 2.38 5.61
N GLU A 96 -8.11 3.60 6.04
CA GLU A 96 -8.82 4.31 7.11
C GLU A 96 -8.72 5.81 6.81
N ASP A 97 -9.84 6.51 6.78
CA ASP A 97 -9.90 7.94 6.45
C ASP A 97 -9.80 8.84 7.69
N ASP A 98 -10.02 8.30 8.89
CA ASP A 98 -9.70 8.96 10.15
C ASP A 98 -8.20 8.86 10.44
N ALA A 99 -7.50 10.00 10.32
CA ALA A 99 -6.05 10.07 10.51
C ALA A 99 -5.57 9.68 11.92
N ASP A 100 -6.37 9.95 12.95
CA ASP A 100 -6.02 9.61 14.34
C ASP A 100 -6.16 8.09 14.52
N ALA A 101 -7.26 7.51 14.04
CA ALA A 101 -7.45 6.05 14.07
C ALA A 101 -6.40 5.31 13.24
N ALA A 102 -6.05 5.84 12.06
CA ALA A 102 -5.02 5.27 11.20
C ALA A 102 -3.63 5.29 11.86
N ALA A 103 -3.28 6.38 12.56
CA ALA A 103 -2.03 6.49 13.29
C ALA A 103 -1.96 5.48 14.45
N ASP A 104 -3.01 5.42 15.28
CA ASP A 104 -3.11 4.49 16.40
C ASP A 104 -3.02 3.02 15.95
N LEU A 105 -3.68 2.68 14.84
CA LEU A 105 -3.63 1.33 14.27
C LEU A 105 -2.25 1.01 13.70
N THR A 106 -1.62 1.96 13.01
CA THR A 106 -0.27 1.76 12.46
C THR A 106 0.72 1.47 13.59
N GLU A 107 0.70 2.27 14.66
CA GLU A 107 1.56 2.05 15.83
C GLU A 107 1.31 0.67 16.47
N ALA A 108 0.05 0.28 16.65
CA ALA A 108 -0.30 -1.01 17.24
C ALA A 108 0.15 -2.21 16.38
N LEU A 109 -0.02 -2.11 15.06
CA LEU A 109 0.37 -3.16 14.11
C LEU A 109 1.90 -3.30 14.04
N ASP A 110 2.62 -2.19 13.95
CA ASP A 110 4.09 -2.18 13.93
C ASP A 110 4.66 -2.73 15.24
N ALA A 111 4.09 -2.32 16.39
CA ALA A 111 4.49 -2.83 17.71
C ALA A 111 4.23 -4.33 17.87
N ALA A 112 3.25 -4.89 17.15
CA ALA A 112 2.97 -6.33 17.10
C ALA A 112 3.83 -7.08 16.07
N GLY A 113 4.73 -6.39 15.35
CA GLY A 113 5.61 -6.98 14.35
C GLY A 113 4.97 -7.19 12.99
N HIS A 114 3.78 -6.63 12.74
CA HIS A 114 3.19 -6.59 11.40
C HIS A 114 3.83 -5.46 10.58
N ARG A 115 3.69 -5.54 9.26
CA ARG A 115 4.19 -4.54 8.32
C ARG A 115 3.02 -3.83 7.66
N VAL A 116 2.87 -2.54 7.89
CA VAL A 116 1.76 -1.77 7.33
C VAL A 116 2.06 -1.28 5.91
N VAL A 117 1.11 -1.50 5.00
CA VAL A 117 1.06 -0.91 3.66
C VAL A 117 -0.08 0.11 3.66
N GLY A 118 0.28 1.40 3.70
CA GLY A 118 -0.64 2.49 3.98
C GLY A 118 -0.13 3.35 5.16
N PRO A 119 -1.00 4.06 5.89
CA PRO A 119 -2.46 4.10 5.70
C PRO A 119 -2.89 4.83 4.42
N PHE A 120 -3.95 4.34 3.78
CA PHE A 120 -4.62 5.02 2.67
C PHE A 120 -5.97 5.57 3.12
N HIS A 121 -6.34 6.75 2.61
CA HIS A 121 -7.64 7.37 2.91
C HIS A 121 -8.70 7.11 1.83
N SER A 122 -8.33 6.41 0.74
CA SER A 122 -9.25 6.08 -0.35
C SER A 122 -9.01 4.68 -0.92
N ALA A 123 -10.05 4.13 -1.53
CA ALA A 123 -10.01 2.80 -2.12
C ALA A 123 -9.06 2.71 -3.33
N GLU A 124 -8.98 3.76 -4.13
CA GLU A 124 -8.19 3.80 -5.36
C GLU A 124 -6.68 3.74 -5.07
N ALA A 125 -6.22 4.47 -4.04
CA ALA A 125 -4.83 4.46 -3.62
C ALA A 125 -4.43 3.07 -3.06
N ALA A 126 -5.31 2.47 -2.27
CA ALA A 126 -5.10 1.14 -1.71
C ALA A 126 -5.07 0.04 -2.80
N GLU A 127 -5.94 0.13 -3.81
CA GLU A 127 -5.94 -0.81 -4.93
C GLU A 127 -4.65 -0.72 -5.77
N ALA A 128 -4.17 0.51 -6.03
CA ALA A 128 -2.90 0.73 -6.70
C ALA A 128 -1.71 0.16 -5.91
N ALA A 129 -1.68 0.35 -4.58
CA ALA A 129 -0.64 -0.18 -3.72
C ALA A 129 -0.66 -1.72 -3.67
N THR A 130 -1.83 -2.34 -3.64
CA THR A 130 -1.97 -3.81 -3.66
C THR A 130 -1.42 -4.42 -4.95
N ALA A 131 -1.46 -3.71 -6.07
CA ALA A 131 -0.85 -4.16 -7.31
C ALA A 131 0.69 -4.14 -7.29
N LEU A 132 1.31 -3.43 -6.35
CA LEU A 132 2.76 -3.24 -6.25
C LEU A 132 3.39 -4.08 -5.12
N HIS A 133 2.61 -4.52 -4.14
CA HIS A 133 3.11 -5.20 -2.95
C HIS A 133 2.31 -6.47 -2.65
N PRO A 134 2.96 -7.56 -2.20
CA PRO A 134 2.23 -8.68 -1.62
C PRO A 134 1.56 -8.21 -0.31
N VAL A 135 0.25 -8.47 -0.19
CA VAL A 135 -0.56 -8.13 0.99
C VAL A 135 -1.15 -9.43 1.51
N ASP A 136 -0.96 -9.70 2.80
CA ASP A 136 -1.46 -10.91 3.46
C ASP A 136 -2.88 -10.71 4.01
N LEU A 137 -3.24 -9.46 4.34
CA LEU A 137 -4.53 -9.07 4.90
C LEU A 137 -4.81 -7.60 4.62
N ALA A 138 -6.07 -7.23 4.43
CA ALA A 138 -6.51 -5.84 4.42
C ALA A 138 -7.41 -5.49 5.60
N LEU A 139 -7.14 -4.37 6.24
CA LEU A 139 -8.00 -3.69 7.21
C LEU A 139 -8.66 -2.51 6.52
N LEU A 140 -9.98 -2.54 6.36
CA LEU A 140 -10.72 -1.55 5.59
C LEU A 140 -11.83 -0.93 6.42
N ASP A 141 -11.85 0.41 6.52
CA ASP A 141 -13.14 1.07 6.79
C ASP A 141 -14.08 0.82 5.60
N ILE A 142 -15.35 0.58 5.90
CA ILE A 142 -16.43 0.47 4.92
C ILE A 142 -16.78 1.83 4.32
N ASN A 143 -16.78 2.87 5.15
CA ASN A 143 -17.26 4.20 4.80
C ASN A 143 -16.11 5.12 4.38
N LEU A 144 -15.32 4.68 3.40
CA LEU A 144 -14.23 5.51 2.87
C LEU A 144 -14.77 6.76 2.18
N SER A 145 -14.07 7.86 2.38
CA SER A 145 -14.22 9.06 1.55
C SER A 145 -13.80 8.78 0.09
N GLY A 146 -14.64 9.15 -0.88
CA GLY A 146 -14.33 8.95 -2.30
C GLY A 146 -15.52 8.45 -3.14
N GLU A 147 -15.24 8.05 -4.39
CA GLU A 147 -16.24 7.46 -5.28
C GLU A 147 -16.43 5.96 -5.02
N ALA A 148 -15.34 5.25 -4.70
CA ALA A 148 -15.39 3.83 -4.33
C ALA A 148 -15.41 3.63 -2.81
N THR A 149 -16.28 2.71 -2.35
CA THR A 149 -16.43 2.39 -0.93
C THR A 149 -15.44 1.31 -0.48
N GLY A 150 -15.28 1.12 0.82
CA GLY A 150 -14.50 0.00 1.37
C GLY A 150 -15.07 -1.37 0.97
N VAL A 151 -16.38 -1.45 0.71
CA VAL A 151 -17.03 -2.67 0.20
C VAL A 151 -16.59 -2.97 -1.22
N ASP A 152 -16.46 -1.94 -2.06
CA ASP A 152 -16.01 -2.11 -3.45
C ASP A 152 -14.54 -2.55 -3.50
N LEU A 153 -13.71 -1.95 -2.65
CA LEU A 153 -12.33 -2.39 -2.47
C LEU A 153 -12.25 -3.83 -1.97
N ALA A 154 -13.03 -4.20 -0.95
CA ALA A 154 -13.03 -5.57 -0.41
C ALA A 154 -13.37 -6.61 -1.49
N ARG A 155 -14.34 -6.29 -2.35
CA ARG A 155 -14.71 -7.14 -3.49
C ARG A 155 -13.56 -7.27 -4.49
N SER A 156 -12.87 -6.16 -4.80
CA SER A 156 -11.70 -6.18 -5.69
C SER A 156 -10.56 -7.02 -5.09
N LEU A 157 -10.18 -6.75 -3.83
CA LEU A 157 -9.13 -7.45 -3.08
C LEU A 157 -9.35 -8.97 -3.06
N LYS A 158 -10.57 -9.39 -2.72
CA LYS A 158 -10.93 -10.82 -2.66
C LYS A 158 -10.94 -11.47 -4.04
N SER A 159 -11.50 -10.82 -5.06
CA SER A 159 -11.69 -11.44 -6.38
C SER A 159 -10.43 -11.43 -7.25
N ARG A 160 -9.62 -10.37 -7.19
CA ARG A 160 -8.39 -10.24 -7.99
C ARG A 160 -7.16 -10.83 -7.32
N TRP A 161 -7.02 -10.66 -6.01
CA TRP A 161 -5.79 -11.01 -5.29
C TRP A 161 -5.99 -12.10 -4.23
N GLY A 162 -7.24 -12.48 -3.92
CA GLY A 162 -7.51 -13.47 -2.88
C GLY A 162 -7.16 -12.98 -1.47
N VAL A 163 -7.00 -11.67 -1.28
CA VAL A 163 -6.59 -11.07 -0.01
C VAL A 163 -7.77 -11.13 0.97
N PRO A 164 -7.60 -11.73 2.18
CA PRO A 164 -8.62 -11.68 3.21
C PRO A 164 -8.80 -10.25 3.72
N VAL A 165 -10.03 -9.90 4.07
CA VAL A 165 -10.41 -8.55 4.51
C VAL A 165 -10.97 -8.60 5.92
N ILE A 166 -10.59 -7.65 6.78
CA ILE A 166 -11.31 -7.31 8.01
C ILE A 166 -11.94 -5.94 7.82
N PHE A 167 -13.25 -5.84 8.05
CA PHE A 167 -13.90 -4.53 8.09
C PHE A 167 -13.75 -3.86 9.45
N LEU A 168 -13.43 -2.57 9.42
CA LEU A 168 -13.34 -1.67 10.57
C LEU A 168 -14.50 -0.65 10.48
N SER A 169 -15.67 -0.96 11.03
CA SER A 169 -16.88 -0.17 10.70
C SER A 169 -17.67 0.29 11.91
N GLY A 170 -18.11 1.56 11.89
CA GLY A 170 -19.18 2.06 12.76
C GLY A 170 -20.59 1.75 12.21
N ASP A 171 -20.70 1.49 10.91
CA ASP A 171 -21.95 1.05 10.28
C ASP A 171 -22.06 -0.47 10.31
N VAL A 172 -22.59 -0.98 11.43
CA VAL A 172 -22.85 -2.40 11.65
C VAL A 172 -23.80 -2.97 10.60
N THR A 173 -24.75 -2.16 10.09
CA THR A 173 -25.73 -2.63 9.13
C THR A 173 -25.07 -2.88 7.78
N ALA A 174 -24.33 -1.89 7.25
CA ALA A 174 -23.59 -2.05 6.00
C ALA A 174 -22.57 -3.19 6.08
N ALA A 175 -21.88 -3.32 7.21
CA ALA A 175 -20.92 -4.39 7.43
C ALA A 175 -21.58 -5.79 7.44
N ALA A 176 -22.71 -5.94 8.13
CA ALA A 176 -23.45 -7.20 8.18
C ALA A 176 -24.03 -7.60 6.80
N HIS A 177 -24.48 -6.62 6.00
CA HIS A 177 -24.97 -6.89 4.64
C HIS A 177 -23.89 -7.35 3.66
N ASN A 178 -22.62 -7.10 3.97
CA ASN A 178 -21.47 -7.45 3.12
C ASN A 178 -20.51 -8.43 3.83
N ALA A 179 -20.98 -9.12 4.86
CA ALA A 179 -20.15 -9.99 5.71
C ALA A 179 -19.45 -11.11 4.91
N GLU A 180 -20.01 -11.52 3.77
CA GLU A 180 -19.41 -12.51 2.87
C GLU A 180 -18.12 -12.04 2.19
N LEU A 181 -17.87 -10.73 2.15
CA LEU A 181 -16.64 -10.16 1.59
C LEU A 181 -15.49 -10.12 2.60
N ALA A 182 -15.80 -10.18 3.90
CA ALA A 182 -14.81 -10.10 4.96
C ALA A 182 -14.62 -11.45 5.68
N ALA A 183 -13.41 -11.68 6.15
CA ALA A 183 -13.07 -12.79 7.04
C ALA A 183 -13.43 -12.48 8.50
N ALA A 184 -13.40 -11.21 8.88
CA ALA A 184 -13.81 -10.74 10.20
C ALA A 184 -14.34 -9.29 10.15
N MET A 185 -14.96 -8.86 11.25
CA MET A 185 -15.43 -7.49 11.43
C MET A 185 -15.06 -7.00 12.83
N VAL A 186 -14.57 -5.77 12.90
CA VAL A 186 -14.31 -5.03 14.15
C VAL A 186 -15.18 -3.77 14.13
N ILE A 187 -15.96 -3.58 15.18
CA ILE A 187 -16.94 -2.49 15.24
C ILE A 187 -16.33 -1.27 15.93
N LYS A 188 -16.48 -0.08 15.34
CA LYS A 188 -16.07 1.19 15.96
C LYS A 188 -16.98 1.50 17.19
N PRO A 189 -16.45 2.04 18.30
CA PRO A 189 -15.03 2.31 18.53
C PRO A 189 -14.26 1.03 18.89
N TYR A 190 -13.02 0.94 18.40
CA TYR A 190 -12.10 -0.16 18.70
C TYR A 190 -10.76 0.38 19.20
N SER A 191 -10.02 -0.47 19.88
CA SER A 191 -8.61 -0.28 20.20
C SER A 191 -7.72 -1.05 19.21
N GLY A 192 -6.44 -0.69 19.12
CA GLY A 192 -5.46 -1.48 18.36
C GLY A 192 -5.43 -2.96 18.80
N ARG A 193 -5.68 -3.24 20.09
CA ARG A 193 -5.79 -4.61 20.61
C ARG A 193 -6.96 -5.38 20.01
N ASP A 194 -8.12 -4.75 19.83
CA ASP A 194 -9.29 -5.42 19.25
C ASP A 194 -9.02 -5.85 17.80
N VAL A 195 -8.28 -5.03 17.06
CA VAL A 195 -7.85 -5.33 15.69
C VAL A 195 -6.80 -6.45 15.68
N LEU A 196 -5.79 -6.39 16.55
CA LEU A 196 -4.79 -7.45 16.66
C LEU A 196 -5.41 -8.80 17.05
N ASP A 197 -6.37 -8.80 17.97
CA ASP A 197 -7.12 -10.01 18.34
C ASP A 197 -7.93 -10.55 17.15
N ALA A 198 -8.48 -9.68 16.30
CA ALA A 198 -9.17 -10.10 15.08
C ALA A 198 -8.20 -10.71 14.06
N ILE A 199 -7.02 -10.11 13.87
CA ILE A 199 -5.95 -10.62 12.99
C ILE A 199 -5.47 -12.01 13.48
N ALA A 200 -5.23 -12.16 14.77
CA ALA A 200 -4.76 -13.42 15.36
C ALA A 200 -5.76 -14.57 15.17
N ARG A 201 -7.06 -14.28 15.04
CA ARG A 201 -8.12 -15.28 14.80
C ARG A 201 -8.21 -15.77 13.36
N LEU A 202 -7.49 -15.14 12.43
CA LEU A 202 -7.51 -15.53 11.01
C LEU A 202 -6.65 -16.76 10.70
N GLU A 203 -5.88 -17.29 11.66
CA GLU A 203 -5.10 -18.52 11.50
C GLU A 203 -5.68 -19.69 12.30
N VAL A 204 -6.28 -20.65 11.59
CA VAL A 204 -5.83 -22.05 11.42
C VAL A 204 -6.74 -22.65 10.33
N ALA A 205 -6.22 -22.83 9.10
CA ALA A 205 -6.80 -23.73 8.10
C ALA A 205 -5.69 -24.45 7.34
#